data_AF-A0A453SL21-F1
#
_entry.id   AF-A0A453SL21-F1
#
_cell.length_a   1.000
_cell.length_b   1.000
_cell.length_c   1.000
_cell.angle_alpha   90.00
_cell.angle_beta   90.00
_cell.angle_gamma   90.00
#
_symmetry.space_group_name_H-M   'P 1'
#
loop_
_entity.id
_entity.type
_entity.pdbx_description
1 polymer ?
#
loop_
_entity_poly.entity_id
_entity_poly.type
_entity_poly.pdbx_seq_one_letter_code
_entity_poly.pdbx_strand_id
1 'polypeptide(L)'
;PPAMATATAVALVLLLSSVAVVTVVAKECTNVPTQLSSHTVRARLQSTPGAEEWRWRELFHDHLNPTDESAWMDLLPLAGSTTAAAAAEEFDWAMLYRTLKGGVGSSAAQAGATPSSSSFLVEASLHDVRLDPGDEVYGRAQQTNLEYLLLLDVDRLVWSFRRQAGLPAPGAPYGGWEGAVVELRGHFVGT
;
A
#
# COMPACT_ATOMS: atom_id res chain seq x y z
N PRO A 1 -7.93 51.90 -32.87
CA PRO A 1 -6.95 50.79 -33.06
C PRO A 1 -7.47 49.47 -32.45
N PRO A 2 -8.40 48.78 -33.13
CA PRO A 2 -9.02 47.54 -32.65
C PRO A 2 -8.05 46.35 -32.64
N ALA A 3 -6.97 46.40 -33.46
CA ALA A 3 -5.99 45.33 -33.59
C ALA A 3 -5.12 45.09 -32.35
N MET A 4 -4.90 46.11 -31.51
CA MET A 4 -4.13 45.96 -30.26
C MET A 4 -4.95 45.30 -29.14
N ALA A 5 -6.27 45.54 -29.11
CA ALA A 5 -7.18 44.94 -28.14
C ALA A 5 -7.39 43.44 -28.42
N THR A 6 -7.44 43.05 -29.70
CA THR A 6 -7.52 41.64 -30.09
C THR A 6 -6.21 40.90 -29.82
N ALA A 7 -5.06 41.52 -30.07
CA ALA A 7 -3.75 40.92 -29.80
C ALA A 7 -3.52 40.66 -28.30
N THR A 8 -3.94 41.59 -27.43
CA THR A 8 -3.83 41.45 -25.97
C THR A 8 -4.79 40.39 -25.43
N ALA A 9 -6.02 40.31 -25.95
CA ALA A 9 -6.97 39.25 -25.59
C ALA A 9 -6.46 37.85 -25.99
N VAL A 10 -5.89 37.71 -27.19
CA VAL A 10 -5.31 36.43 -27.65
C VAL A 10 -4.09 36.03 -26.81
N ALA A 11 -3.21 36.98 -26.48
CA ALA A 11 -2.06 36.72 -25.62
C ALA A 11 -2.50 36.26 -24.23
N LEU A 12 -3.53 36.87 -23.65
CA LEU A 12 -4.05 36.53 -22.33
C LEU A 12 -4.71 35.14 -22.31
N VAL A 13 -5.43 34.78 -23.39
CA VAL A 13 -5.99 33.43 -23.56
C VAL A 13 -4.89 32.38 -23.70
N LEU A 14 -3.82 32.66 -24.44
CA LEU A 14 -2.66 31.76 -24.56
C LEU A 14 -1.87 31.61 -23.25
N LEU A 15 -1.83 32.67 -22.45
CA LEU A 15 -1.15 32.64 -21.15
C LEU A 15 -1.98 31.88 -20.12
N LEU A 16 -3.29 32.08 -20.09
CA LEU A 16 -4.20 31.31 -19.25
C LEU A 16 -4.27 29.83 -19.67
N SER A 17 -4.24 29.53 -20.97
CA SER A 17 -4.24 28.14 -21.45
C SER A 17 -2.91 27.44 -21.18
N SER A 18 -1.77 28.14 -21.28
CA SER A 18 -0.47 27.56 -20.92
C SER A 18 -0.33 27.31 -19.42
N VAL A 19 -0.81 28.22 -18.56
CA VAL A 19 -0.89 28.02 -17.11
C VAL A 19 -1.82 26.84 -16.78
N ALA A 20 -2.98 26.74 -17.43
CA ALA A 20 -3.89 25.61 -17.26
C ALA A 20 -3.23 24.28 -17.66
N VAL A 21 -2.50 24.22 -18.78
CA VAL A 21 -1.77 23.03 -19.23
C VAL A 21 -0.68 22.63 -18.24
N VAL A 22 0.06 23.58 -17.66
CA VAL A 22 1.09 23.31 -16.64
C VAL A 22 0.47 22.80 -15.34
N THR A 23 -0.70 23.30 -14.93
CA THR A 23 -1.44 22.78 -13.76
C THR A 23 -2.17 21.45 -14.02
N VAL A 24 -2.38 21.09 -15.30
CA VAL A 24 -3.06 19.86 -15.75
C VAL A 24 -2.06 18.78 -16.18
N VAL A 25 -0.75 19.00 -16.02
CA VAL A 25 0.18 17.87 -15.87
C VAL A 25 -0.15 17.22 -14.53
N ALA A 26 -1.17 16.38 -14.60
CA ALA A 26 -1.73 15.62 -13.51
C ALA A 26 -0.60 14.90 -12.79
N LYS A 27 -0.66 14.91 -11.45
CA LYS A 27 -0.05 13.94 -10.55
C LYS A 27 0.20 12.63 -11.30
N GLU A 28 1.44 12.40 -11.73
CA GLU A 28 1.83 11.07 -12.16
C GLU A 28 1.62 10.18 -10.95
N CYS A 29 0.84 9.11 -11.10
CA CYS A 29 0.60 8.19 -10.01
C CYS A 29 1.96 7.75 -9.45
N THR A 30 2.30 8.17 -8.23
CA THR A 30 3.50 7.71 -7.51
C THR A 30 3.44 6.20 -7.25
N ASN A 31 2.29 5.56 -7.53
CA ASN A 31 2.10 4.13 -7.56
C ASN A 31 2.58 3.44 -8.85
N VAL A 32 3.26 4.12 -9.79
CA VAL A 32 4.05 3.38 -10.79
C VAL A 32 5.27 2.85 -10.05
N PRO A 33 5.26 1.58 -9.59
CA PRO A 33 6.39 1.06 -8.87
C PRO A 33 7.56 1.12 -9.86
N THR A 34 8.70 1.65 -9.45
CA THR A 34 9.90 1.46 -10.26
C THR A 34 10.04 -0.04 -10.54
N GLN A 35 10.63 -0.43 -11.66
CA GLN A 35 10.77 -1.86 -11.98
C GLN A 35 11.41 -2.64 -10.80
N LEU A 36 12.24 -1.99 -9.98
CA LEU A 36 12.88 -2.55 -8.79
C LEU A 36 11.96 -2.67 -7.56
N SER A 37 10.87 -1.91 -7.50
CA SER A 37 9.82 -2.02 -6.47
C SER A 37 8.92 -3.26 -6.67
N SER A 38 9.01 -3.93 -7.82
CA SER A 38 8.30 -5.18 -8.07
C SER A 38 9.08 -6.37 -7.52
N HIS A 39 8.51 -7.09 -6.55
CA HIS A 39 9.05 -8.35 -6.02
C HIS A 39 9.35 -9.37 -7.12
N THR A 40 8.54 -9.41 -8.18
CA THR A 40 8.73 -10.32 -9.31
C THR A 40 9.98 -9.96 -10.13
N VAL A 41 10.20 -8.68 -10.39
CA VAL A 41 11.36 -8.20 -11.16
C VAL A 41 12.63 -8.36 -10.33
N ARG A 42 12.59 -8.00 -9.05
CA ARG A 42 13.70 -8.16 -8.11
C ARG A 42 14.11 -9.64 -7.97
N ALA A 43 13.14 -10.55 -7.77
CA ALA A 43 13.41 -11.99 -7.73
C ALA A 43 14.07 -12.50 -9.02
N ARG A 44 13.60 -12.04 -10.19
CA ARG A 44 14.20 -12.40 -11.48
C ARG A 44 15.65 -11.92 -11.58
N LEU A 45 15.92 -10.67 -11.21
CA LEU A 45 17.26 -10.10 -11.22
C LEU A 45 18.21 -10.87 -10.28
N GLN A 46 17.76 -11.19 -9.06
CA GLN A 46 18.52 -12.00 -8.10
C GLN A 46 18.82 -13.42 -8.61
N SER A 47 17.94 -13.99 -9.44
CA SER A 47 18.15 -15.32 -10.02
C SER A 47 19.07 -15.35 -11.25
N THR A 48 19.54 -14.19 -11.73
CA THR A 48 20.38 -14.07 -12.93
C THR A 48 21.86 -14.33 -12.59
N PRO A 49 22.64 -15.03 -13.45
CA PRO A 49 24.07 -15.21 -13.23
C PRO A 49 24.79 -13.86 -13.07
N GLY A 50 25.56 -13.68 -11.99
CA GLY A 50 26.26 -12.42 -11.67
C GLY A 50 25.51 -11.48 -10.71
N ALA A 51 24.35 -11.89 -10.16
CA ALA A 51 23.58 -11.09 -9.21
C ALA A 51 24.35 -10.66 -7.94
N GLU A 52 25.36 -11.44 -7.52
CA GLU A 52 26.14 -11.18 -6.30
C GLU A 52 26.89 -9.83 -6.35
N GLU A 53 27.33 -9.40 -7.54
CA GLU A 53 28.08 -8.14 -7.73
C GLU A 53 27.22 -6.89 -7.54
N TRP A 54 25.91 -6.98 -7.80
CA TRP A 54 24.98 -5.84 -7.73
C TRP A 54 24.17 -5.80 -6.43
N ARG A 55 24.20 -6.89 -5.64
CA ARG A 55 23.47 -7.07 -4.37
C ARG A 55 23.72 -5.95 -3.35
N TRP A 56 24.92 -5.38 -3.35
CA TRP A 56 25.31 -4.29 -2.45
C TRP A 56 24.72 -2.93 -2.82
N ARG A 57 24.36 -2.73 -4.09
CA ARG A 57 23.84 -1.46 -4.59
C ARG A 57 22.34 -1.28 -4.29
N GLU A 58 21.65 -2.37 -3.95
CA GLU A 58 20.20 -2.41 -3.65
C GLU A 58 19.84 -2.34 -2.15
N LEU A 59 20.81 -2.46 -1.25
CA LEU A 59 20.58 -2.39 0.21
C LEU A 59 20.31 -0.96 0.71
N PHE A 60 20.52 0.05 -0.15
CA PHE A 60 20.36 1.47 0.17
C PHE A 60 19.46 2.15 -0.85
N HIS A 61 18.16 1.87 -0.78
CA HIS A 61 17.18 2.81 -1.30
C HIS A 61 16.23 3.13 -0.14
N ASP A 62 16.40 4.33 0.40
CA ASP A 62 15.42 4.99 1.27
C ASP A 62 14.02 4.76 0.72
N HIS A 63 13.03 4.65 1.60
CA HIS A 63 11.64 4.44 1.23
C HIS A 63 11.18 5.56 0.27
N LEU A 64 11.27 5.29 -1.04
CA LEU A 64 10.85 6.19 -2.11
C LEU A 64 9.33 6.22 -2.27
N ASN A 65 8.60 5.41 -1.50
CA ASN A 65 7.17 5.62 -1.36
C ASN A 65 6.95 6.81 -0.44
N PRO A 66 6.15 7.81 -0.84
CA PRO A 66 5.61 8.76 0.12
C PRO A 66 4.98 7.95 1.25
N THR A 67 5.41 8.22 2.49
CA THR A 67 4.70 7.71 3.67
C THR A 67 3.23 8.10 3.56
N ASP A 68 2.31 7.31 4.13
CA ASP A 68 0.89 7.68 4.16
C ASP A 68 0.69 9.11 4.70
N GLU A 69 1.58 9.57 5.59
CA GLU A 69 1.66 10.96 6.07
C GLU A 69 1.88 11.95 4.91
N SER A 70 2.89 11.75 4.06
CA SER A 70 3.11 12.64 2.91
C SER A 70 1.97 12.60 1.88
N ALA A 71 1.32 11.44 1.67
CA ALA A 71 0.14 11.36 0.82
C ALA A 71 -1.07 12.10 1.42
N TRP A 72 -1.17 12.12 2.75
CA TRP A 72 -2.17 12.92 3.47
C TRP A 72 -1.87 14.42 3.38
N MET A 73 -0.61 14.83 3.56
CA MET A 73 -0.20 16.24 3.45
C MET A 73 -0.52 16.84 2.07
N ASP A 74 -0.43 16.04 1.01
CA ASP A 74 -0.80 16.42 -0.36
C ASP A 74 -2.29 16.77 -0.56
N LEU A 75 -3.16 16.35 0.36
CA LEU A 75 -4.60 16.65 0.35
C LEU A 75 -4.93 17.94 1.10
N LEU A 76 -3.93 18.64 1.65
CA LEU A 76 -4.13 19.92 2.31
C LEU A 76 -4.87 20.87 1.35
N PRO A 77 -6.07 21.36 1.71
CA PRO A 77 -6.78 22.33 0.88
C PRO A 77 -5.91 23.57 0.71
N LEU A 78 -5.70 24.02 -0.52
CA LEU A 78 -4.91 25.21 -0.81
C LEU A 78 -5.69 26.47 -0.36
N ALA A 79 -5.70 26.74 0.94
CA ALA A 79 -6.27 27.97 1.48
C ALA A 79 -5.34 29.13 1.13
N GLY A 80 -5.89 30.21 0.59
CA GLY A 80 -5.16 31.42 0.19
C GLY A 80 -4.65 32.24 1.37
N SER A 81 -3.99 31.61 2.35
CA SER A 81 -3.56 32.20 3.61
C SER A 81 -2.09 32.64 3.53
N THR A 82 -1.77 33.76 4.17
CA THR A 82 -0.40 34.29 4.29
C THR A 82 0.53 33.28 4.96
N THR A 83 1.83 33.34 4.67
CA THR A 83 2.84 32.30 5.02
C THR A 83 2.83 31.78 6.47
N ALA A 84 2.47 32.60 7.47
CA ALA A 84 2.38 32.16 8.87
C ALA A 84 1.09 31.37 9.19
N ALA A 85 -0.03 31.70 8.53
CA ALA A 85 -1.29 30.97 8.67
C ALA A 85 -1.21 29.62 7.94
N ALA A 86 -0.54 29.59 6.78
CA ALA A 86 -0.30 28.36 6.03
C ALA A 86 0.51 27.33 6.83
N ALA A 87 1.52 27.76 7.58
CA ALA A 87 2.33 26.87 8.42
C ALA A 87 1.54 26.29 9.61
N ALA A 88 0.59 27.05 10.17
CA ALA A 88 -0.29 26.58 11.24
C ALA A 88 -1.33 25.57 10.70
N GLU A 89 -1.91 25.83 9.53
CA GLU A 89 -2.84 24.91 8.85
C GLU A 89 -2.16 23.59 8.46
N GLU A 90 -0.91 23.64 7.99
CA GLU A 90 -0.09 22.46 7.71
C GLU A 90 0.13 21.59 8.96
N PHE A 91 0.44 22.23 10.09
CA PHE A 91 0.66 21.53 11.37
C PHE A 91 -0.64 20.88 11.90
N ASP A 92 -1.75 21.61 11.87
CA ASP A 92 -3.04 21.09 12.30
C ASP A 92 -3.50 19.90 11.44
N TRP A 93 -3.22 19.97 10.14
CA TRP A 93 -3.53 18.89 9.18
C TRP A 93 -2.72 17.62 9.45
N ALA A 94 -1.43 17.75 9.77
CA ALA A 94 -0.59 16.62 10.17
C ALA A 94 -1.05 16.01 11.51
N MET A 95 -1.44 16.84 12.49
CA MET A 95 -1.92 16.37 13.79
C MET A 95 -3.27 15.66 13.71
N LEU A 96 -4.16 16.10 12.83
CA LEU A 96 -5.43 15.42 12.54
C LEU A 96 -5.21 13.99 12.06
N TYR A 97 -4.31 13.81 11.09
CA TYR A 97 -3.95 12.50 10.57
C TYR A 97 -3.32 11.58 11.61
N ARG A 98 -2.38 12.10 12.40
CA ARG A 98 -1.76 11.33 13.49
C ARG A 98 -2.75 10.95 14.56
N THR A 99 -3.77 11.78 14.82
CA THR A 99 -4.86 11.44 15.75
C THR A 99 -5.74 10.32 15.19
N LEU A 100 -6.06 10.38 13.89
CA LEU A 100 -6.83 9.36 13.19
C LEU A 100 -6.09 8.01 13.12
N LYS A 101 -4.78 8.02 12.85
CA LYS A 101 -3.95 6.80 12.81
C LYS A 101 -3.56 6.30 14.21
N GLY A 102 -3.28 7.21 15.14
CA GLY A 102 -2.89 6.93 16.52
C GLY A 102 -4.02 6.42 17.42
N GLY A 103 -5.27 6.44 16.94
CA GLY A 103 -6.41 5.78 17.60
C GLY A 103 -6.32 4.25 17.62
N VAL A 104 -5.44 3.65 16.82
CA VAL A 104 -5.12 2.22 16.86
C VAL A 104 -3.60 2.03 16.74
N GLY A 105 -2.88 2.25 17.85
CA GLY A 105 -1.51 1.77 18.00
C GLY A 105 -0.47 2.86 18.25
N SER A 106 -0.30 3.25 19.52
CA SER A 106 0.96 3.82 20.03
C SER A 106 1.02 3.62 21.55
N SER A 107 1.31 2.40 21.98
CA SER A 107 1.83 2.13 23.32
C SER A 107 3.33 2.43 23.35
N ALA A 108 3.69 3.71 23.26
CA ALA A 108 4.93 4.19 23.85
C ALA A 108 4.62 4.57 25.30
N ALA A 109 5.25 3.84 26.21
CA ALA A 109 5.01 3.86 27.65
C ALA A 109 4.95 5.29 28.23
N GLN A 110 3.77 5.64 28.75
CA GLN A 110 3.64 6.69 29.76
C GLN A 110 3.13 6.01 31.04
N ALA A 111 4.08 5.67 31.91
CA ALA A 111 3.81 5.13 33.23
C ALA A 111 3.03 6.18 34.04
N GLY A 112 1.78 5.90 34.39
CA GLY A 112 1.08 6.68 35.42
C GLY A 112 -0.42 6.90 35.26
N ALA A 113 -1.06 6.48 34.17
CA ALA A 113 -2.51 6.47 34.07
C ALA A 113 -2.96 5.07 33.70
N THR A 114 -3.81 4.44 34.50
CA THR A 114 -4.59 3.28 34.08
C THR A 114 -5.62 3.75 33.07
N PRO A 115 -5.49 3.48 31.76
CA PRO A 115 -6.62 3.60 30.88
C PRO A 115 -7.34 2.27 30.99
N SER A 116 -8.47 2.24 31.69
CA SER A 116 -9.50 1.26 31.37
C SER A 116 -10.06 1.60 29.99
N SER A 117 -9.25 1.42 28.95
CA SER A 117 -9.66 1.48 27.55
C SER A 117 -10.32 0.14 27.22
N SER A 118 -11.47 -0.13 27.85
CA SER A 118 -12.38 -1.13 27.30
C SER A 118 -12.83 -0.60 25.95
N SER A 119 -12.38 -1.22 24.87
CA SER A 119 -12.86 -0.91 23.52
C SER A 119 -14.38 -0.94 23.54
N PHE A 120 -15.03 0.16 23.13
CA PHE A 120 -16.49 0.28 23.10
C PHE A 120 -17.11 -0.77 22.17
N LEU A 121 -16.37 -1.19 21.14
CA LEU A 121 -16.73 -2.28 20.25
C LEU A 121 -15.79 -3.46 20.43
N VAL A 122 -16.34 -4.66 20.45
CA VAL A 122 -15.58 -5.91 20.47
C VAL A 122 -15.94 -6.68 19.22
N GLU A 123 -14.92 -7.25 18.56
CA GLU A 123 -15.12 -8.13 17.42
C GLU A 123 -15.94 -9.36 17.84
N ALA A 124 -16.96 -9.70 17.05
CA ALA A 124 -17.73 -10.91 17.26
C ALA A 124 -16.91 -12.13 16.78
N SER A 125 -16.82 -13.17 17.61
CA SER A 125 -16.22 -14.43 17.20
C SER A 125 -16.99 -15.03 16.02
N LEU A 126 -16.27 -15.51 15.01
CA LEU A 126 -16.88 -16.24 13.88
C LEU A 126 -17.64 -17.51 14.32
N HIS A 127 -17.37 -18.04 15.51
CA HIS A 127 -18.11 -19.19 16.06
C HIS A 127 -19.53 -18.79 16.52
N ASP A 128 -19.72 -17.52 16.87
CA ASP A 128 -20.99 -16.95 17.35
C ASP A 128 -21.81 -16.33 16.21
N VAL A 129 -21.27 -16.30 14.99
CA VAL A 129 -21.92 -15.76 13.80
C VAL A 129 -22.22 -16.91 12.82
N ARG A 130 -23.49 -17.11 12.50
CA ARG A 130 -23.92 -18.07 11.47
C ARG A 130 -24.57 -17.31 10.32
N LEU A 131 -24.13 -17.58 9.10
CA LEU A 131 -24.81 -17.11 7.91
C LEU A 131 -26.17 -17.82 7.81
N ASP A 132 -27.19 -17.07 7.43
CA ASP A 132 -28.53 -17.63 7.21
C ASP A 132 -28.47 -18.65 6.07
N PRO A 133 -29.01 -19.88 6.23
CA PRO A 133 -29.11 -20.85 5.14
C PRO A 133 -29.84 -20.32 3.89
N GLY A 134 -30.69 -19.29 4.03
CA GLY A 134 -31.35 -18.59 2.92
C GLY A 134 -30.49 -17.52 2.23
N ASP A 135 -29.29 -17.21 2.73
CA ASP A 135 -28.37 -16.25 2.13
C ASP A 135 -27.58 -16.89 0.98
N GLU A 136 -28.12 -16.72 -0.23
CA GLU A 136 -27.56 -17.33 -1.43
C GLU A 136 -26.20 -16.75 -1.85
N VAL A 137 -25.83 -15.54 -1.38
CA VAL A 137 -24.64 -14.84 -1.85
C VAL A 137 -23.47 -15.15 -0.93
N TYR A 138 -23.60 -14.84 0.36
CA TYR A 138 -22.51 -15.03 1.32
C TYR A 138 -22.33 -16.50 1.69
N GLY A 139 -23.43 -17.28 1.78
CA GLY A 139 -23.36 -18.72 2.00
C GLY A 139 -22.66 -19.43 0.84
N ARG A 140 -22.96 -19.06 -0.40
CA ARG A 140 -22.27 -19.60 -1.59
C ARG A 140 -20.80 -19.22 -1.61
N ALA A 141 -20.46 -17.96 -1.31
CA ALA A 141 -19.06 -17.52 -1.25
C ALA A 141 -18.27 -18.30 -0.18
N GLN A 142 -18.84 -18.50 1.00
CA GLN A 142 -18.23 -19.30 2.07
C GLN A 142 -17.98 -20.75 1.61
N GLN A 143 -18.98 -21.38 0.99
CA GLN A 143 -18.89 -22.76 0.52
C GLN A 143 -17.86 -22.91 -0.60
N THR A 144 -17.86 -22.03 -1.60
CA THR A 144 -16.87 -22.06 -2.69
C THR A 144 -15.46 -21.84 -2.15
N ASN A 145 -15.27 -20.93 -1.20
CA ASN A 145 -13.97 -20.71 -0.59
C ASN A 145 -13.49 -21.94 0.21
N LEU A 146 -14.39 -22.59 0.96
CA LEU A 146 -14.08 -23.84 1.67
C LEU A 146 -13.63 -24.94 0.70
N GLU A 147 -14.38 -25.16 -0.38
CA GLU A 147 -14.04 -26.15 -1.41
C GLU A 147 -12.69 -25.85 -2.07
N TYR A 148 -12.42 -24.58 -2.37
CA TYR A 148 -11.14 -24.14 -2.91
C TYR A 148 -9.98 -24.44 -1.95
N LEU A 149 -10.13 -24.13 -0.65
CA LEU A 149 -9.09 -24.39 0.34
C LEU A 149 -8.81 -25.89 0.50
N LEU A 150 -9.86 -26.73 0.45
CA LEU A 150 -9.73 -28.20 0.53
C LEU A 150 -9.13 -28.82 -0.74
N LEU A 151 -9.15 -28.12 -1.87
CA LEU A 151 -8.52 -28.56 -3.12
C LEU A 151 -6.99 -28.42 -3.07
N LEU A 152 -6.45 -27.56 -2.21
CA LEU A 152 -5.02 -27.26 -2.17
C LEU A 152 -4.22 -28.41 -1.53
N ASP A 153 -3.12 -28.76 -2.19
CA ASP A 153 -2.17 -29.75 -1.72
C ASP A 153 -1.24 -29.13 -0.67
N VAL A 154 -1.39 -29.59 0.57
CA VAL A 154 -0.65 -29.10 1.73
C VAL A 154 0.86 -29.29 1.54
N ASP A 155 1.32 -30.39 0.94
CA ASP A 155 2.75 -30.64 0.75
C ASP A 155 3.40 -29.62 -0.19
N ARG A 156 2.65 -29.18 -1.21
CA ARG A 156 3.08 -28.14 -2.15
C ARG A 156 3.05 -26.75 -1.53
N LEU A 157 2.05 -26.46 -0.69
CA LEU A 157 1.95 -25.21 0.07
C LEU A 157 3.14 -25.03 1.03
N VAL A 158 3.51 -26.08 1.76
CA VAL A 158 4.60 -26.00 2.74
C VAL A 158 5.98 -26.28 2.16
N TRP A 159 6.08 -26.52 0.84
CA TRP A 159 7.31 -26.93 0.16
C TRP A 159 8.47 -25.97 0.44
N SER A 160 8.23 -24.66 0.33
CA SER A 160 9.25 -23.61 0.53
C SER A 160 9.78 -23.58 1.96
N PHE A 161 8.91 -23.78 2.96
CA PHE A 161 9.29 -23.85 4.37
C PHE A 161 10.16 -25.08 4.64
N ARG A 162 9.78 -26.24 4.11
CA ARG A 162 10.56 -27.48 4.25
C ARG A 162 11.95 -27.33 3.63
N ARG A 163 12.06 -26.75 2.43
CA ARG A 163 13.35 -26.52 1.77
C ARG A 163 14.25 -25.57 2.55
N GLN A 164 13.69 -24.49 3.10
CA GLN A 164 14.45 -23.54 3.92
C GLN A 164 14.92 -24.15 5.25
N ALA A 165 14.10 -25.02 5.84
CA ALA A 165 14.46 -25.76 7.05
C ALA A 165 15.41 -26.95 6.81
N GLY A 166 15.82 -27.22 5.56
CA GLY A 166 16.65 -28.38 5.21
C GLY A 166 15.92 -29.72 5.33
N LEU A 167 14.58 -29.72 5.34
CA LEU A 167 13.75 -30.91 5.45
C LEU A 167 13.37 -31.48 4.07
N PRO A 168 12.98 -32.76 3.98
CA PRO A 168 12.42 -33.34 2.75
C PRO A 168 11.17 -32.58 2.30
N ALA A 169 11.19 -32.06 1.06
CA ALA A 169 10.06 -31.35 0.46
C ALA A 169 9.57 -32.13 -0.77
N PRO A 170 8.58 -33.04 -0.59
CA PRO A 170 8.05 -33.85 -1.69
C PRO A 170 7.34 -32.98 -2.74
N GLY A 171 7.40 -33.42 -3.99
CA GLY A 171 6.76 -32.71 -5.10
C GLY A 171 7.48 -31.40 -5.49
N ALA A 172 6.69 -30.45 -5.98
CA ALA A 172 7.14 -29.14 -6.44
C ALA A 172 6.24 -28.04 -5.84
N PRO A 173 6.78 -26.83 -5.60
CA PRO A 173 5.96 -25.75 -5.07
C PRO A 173 4.87 -25.37 -6.07
N TYR A 174 3.89 -24.60 -5.61
CA TYR A 174 2.96 -23.95 -6.51
C TYR A 174 3.67 -22.92 -7.40
N GLY A 175 3.05 -22.55 -8.51
CA GLY A 175 3.57 -21.51 -9.40
C GLY A 175 3.22 -20.11 -8.90
N GLY A 176 3.31 -19.11 -9.79
CA GLY A 176 2.93 -17.74 -9.46
C GLY A 176 3.73 -17.21 -8.27
N TRP A 177 3.05 -16.63 -7.28
CA TRP A 177 3.68 -16.05 -6.10
C TRP A 177 4.30 -17.09 -5.15
N GLU A 178 3.91 -18.35 -5.26
CA GLU A 178 4.46 -19.46 -4.46
C GLU A 178 5.64 -20.18 -5.12
N GLY A 179 6.11 -19.67 -6.27
CA GLY A 179 7.23 -20.26 -7.00
C GLY A 179 8.51 -20.36 -6.16
N ALA A 180 9.32 -21.39 -6.41
CA ALA A 180 10.52 -21.72 -5.65
C ALA A 180 11.52 -20.56 -5.46
N VAL A 181 11.57 -19.63 -6.41
CA VAL A 181 12.51 -18.49 -6.45
C VAL A 181 11.82 -17.14 -6.22
N VAL A 182 10.52 -17.12 -5.93
CA VAL A 182 9.74 -15.88 -5.77
C VAL A 182 9.82 -15.39 -4.33
N GLU A 183 10.02 -14.08 -4.12
CA GLU A 183 10.16 -13.49 -2.78
C GLU A 183 8.89 -13.61 -1.93
N LEU A 184 7.72 -13.70 -2.57
CA LEU A 184 6.42 -13.79 -1.91
C LEU A 184 6.02 -15.20 -1.47
N ARG A 185 6.83 -16.23 -1.80
CA ARG A 185 6.53 -17.62 -1.42
C ARG A 185 6.30 -17.74 0.09
N GLY A 186 5.29 -18.52 0.48
CA GLY A 186 4.89 -18.73 1.87
C GLY A 186 3.87 -17.72 2.42
N HIS A 187 3.72 -16.53 1.81
CA HIS A 187 2.76 -15.52 2.30
C HIS A 187 1.31 -16.01 2.24
N PHE A 188 0.98 -16.87 1.27
CA PHE A 188 -0.36 -17.43 1.15
C PHE A 188 -0.75 -18.31 2.36
N VAL A 189 0.21 -19.03 2.94
CA VAL A 189 -0.03 -19.99 4.04
C VAL A 189 0.06 -19.31 5.41
N GLY A 190 0.77 -18.19 5.49
CA GLY A 190 0.96 -17.41 6.71
C GLY A 190 2.43 -17.05 6.92
N THR A 191 2.67 -15.84 7.44
CA THR A 191 3.98 -15.33 7.87
C THR A 191 4.13 -15.44 9.38
#